data_AF-A0A398DI74-F1
#
_entry.id   AF-A0A398DI74-F1
#
_cell.length_a   1.000
_cell.length_b   1.000
_cell.length_c   1.000
_cell.angle_alpha   90.00
_cell.angle_beta   90.00
_cell.angle_gamma   90.00
#
_symmetry.space_group_name_H-M   'P 1'
#
loop_
_entity.id
_entity.type
_entity.pdbx_description
1 polymer ?
#
loop_
_entity_poly.entity_id
_entity_poly.type
_entity_poly.pdbx_seq_one_letter_code
_entity_poly.pdbx_strand_id
1 'polypeptide(L)' 'MIKDLVLKNRSYRRFYEDVEVDSQTLRELVDLARLSASASNKQPLRYMLACTKEKNALIFPTLAWADYLKDWNGPSVGER' A
#
# COMPACT_ATOMS: atom_id res chain seq x y z
N MET A 1 -16.33 15.26 5.20
CA MET A 1 -16.54 15.71 3.80
C MET A 1 -15.38 15.22 2.92
N ILE A 2 -15.52 15.20 1.59
CA ILE A 2 -14.46 14.71 0.68
C ILE A 2 -13.10 15.42 0.87
N LYS A 3 -13.13 16.73 1.16
CA LYS A 3 -11.93 17.53 1.46
C LYS A 3 -11.13 16.95 2.63
N ASP A 4 -11.79 16.49 3.69
CA ASP A 4 -11.12 15.97 4.89
C ASP A 4 -10.40 14.65 4.59
N LEU A 5 -11.01 13.79 3.76
CA LEU A 5 -10.39 12.54 3.32
C LEU A 5 -9.14 12.81 2.48
N VAL A 6 -9.21 13.79 1.57
CA VAL A 6 -8.06 14.20 0.75
C VAL A 6 -6.92 14.74 1.62
N LEU A 7 -7.22 15.57 2.62
CA LEU A 7 -6.21 16.11 3.54
C LEU A 7 -5.52 15.00 4.37
N LYS A 8 -6.28 13.99 4.81
CA LYS A 8 -5.74 12.87 5.60
C LYS A 8 -4.97 11.85 4.77
N ASN A 9 -5.20 11.79 3.45
CA ASN A 9 -4.54 10.84 2.56
C ASN A 9 -3.10 11.30 2.25
N ARG A 10 -2.18 10.91 3.12
CA ARG A 10 -0.74 11.16 2.99
C ARG A 10 0.04 9.89 2.76
N SER A 11 1.20 10.03 2.12
CA SER A 11 2.12 8.91 1.93
C SER A 11 2.79 8.61 3.26
N TYR A 12 2.33 7.56 3.93
CA TYR A 12 2.98 7.00 5.11
C TYR A 12 4.08 6.02 4.67
N ARG A 13 5.17 5.98 5.44
CA ARG A 13 6.32 5.07 5.19
C ARG A 13 6.85 4.44 6.48
N ARG A 14 6.03 4.49 7.52
CA ARG A 14 6.22 3.84 8.82
C ARG A 14 4.84 3.40 9.27
N PHE A 15 4.74 2.18 9.74
CA PHE A 15 3.49 1.52 10.08
C PHE A 15 3.63 0.85 11.44
N TYR A 16 2.51 0.43 12.02
CA TYR A 16 2.56 -0.47 13.17
C TYR A 16 2.64 -1.90 12.63
N GLU A 17 3.84 -2.49 12.59
CA GLU A 17 4.08 -3.80 11.94
C GLU A 17 3.26 -4.94 12.58
N ASP A 18 2.85 -4.76 13.84
CA ASP A 18 2.00 -5.70 14.58
C ASP A 18 0.50 -5.62 14.23
N VAL A 19 0.09 -4.58 13.47
CA VAL A 19 -1.29 -4.42 13.00
C VAL A 19 -1.44 -5.06 11.62
N GLU A 20 -2.08 -6.23 11.59
CA GLU A 20 -2.30 -6.96 10.34
C GLU A 20 -3.40 -6.33 9.49
N VAL A 21 -3.17 -6.27 8.18
CA VAL A 21 -4.20 -5.95 7.18
C VAL A 21 -4.69 -7.26 6.58
N ASP A 22 -5.94 -7.62 6.88
CA ASP A 22 -6.49 -8.89 6.44
C ASP A 22 -6.81 -8.92 4.92
N SER A 23 -7.03 -10.14 4.42
CA SER A 23 -7.30 -10.36 3.00
C SER A 23 -8.63 -9.73 2.55
N GLN A 24 -9.60 -9.56 3.45
CA GLN A 24 -10.90 -8.98 3.12
C GLN A 24 -10.74 -7.48 2.85
N THR A 25 -10.04 -6.78 3.72
CA THR A 25 -9.69 -5.36 3.58
C THR A 25 -9.01 -5.12 2.24
N LEU A 26 -8.02 -5.94 1.87
CA LEU A 26 -7.35 -5.81 0.57
C LEU A 26 -8.30 -6.05 -0.62
N ARG A 27 -9.25 -6.98 -0.51
CA ARG A 27 -10.25 -7.22 -1.55
C ARG A 27 -11.20 -6.03 -1.72
N GLU A 28 -11.64 -5.44 -0.62
CA GLU A 28 -12.49 -4.24 -0.63
C GLU A 28 -11.76 -3.05 -1.26
N LEU A 29 -10.46 -2.87 -0.97
CA LEU A 29 -9.64 -1.84 -1.62
C LEU A 29 -9.50 -2.07 -3.13
N VAL A 30 -9.30 -3.32 -3.57
CA VAL A 30 -9.28 -3.66 -5.00
C VAL A 30 -10.65 -3.45 -5.65
N ASP A 31 -11.74 -3.72 -4.94
CA ASP A 31 -13.10 -3.47 -5.41
C ASP A 31 -13.34 -1.98 -5.69
N LEU A 32 -12.85 -1.09 -4.82
CA LEU A 32 -12.87 0.35 -5.07
C LEU A 32 -11.98 0.73 -6.27
N ALA A 33 -10.76 0.17 -6.36
CA ALA A 33 -9.82 0.51 -7.42
C ALA A 33 -10.32 0.13 -8.82
N ARG A 34 -10.97 -1.05 -8.97
CA ARG A 34 -11.49 -1.52 -10.28
C ARG A 34 -12.65 -0.67 -10.80
N LEU A 35 -13.32 0.10 -9.94
CA LEU A 35 -14.40 1.02 -10.32
C LEU A 35 -13.89 2.38 -10.82
N SER A 36 -12.59 2.63 -10.76
CA SER A 36 -11.98 3.86 -11.25
C SER A 36 -12.05 3.97 -12.77
N ALA A 37 -12.11 5.21 -13.29
CA ALA A 37 -12.10 5.47 -14.72
C ALA A 37 -10.88 4.82 -15.40
N SER A 38 -11.10 4.25 -16.58
CA SER A 38 -10.07 3.58 -17.37
C SER A 38 -10.15 4.03 -18.82
N ALA A 39 -8.99 4.29 -19.45
CA ALA A 39 -8.93 4.69 -20.85
C ALA A 39 -9.61 3.65 -21.74
N SER A 40 -10.60 4.09 -22.52
CA SER A 40 -11.48 3.21 -23.32
C SER A 40 -12.14 2.08 -22.52
N ASN A 41 -12.33 2.26 -21.21
CA ASN A 41 -12.85 1.29 -20.25
C ASN A 41 -12.12 -0.07 -20.25
N LYS A 42 -10.84 -0.10 -20.63
CA LYS A 42 -10.09 -1.36 -20.82
C LYS A 42 -9.87 -2.16 -19.54
N GLN A 43 -9.82 -1.49 -18.39
CA GLN A 43 -9.55 -2.10 -17.08
C GLN A 43 -8.32 -3.04 -17.11
N PRO A 44 -7.15 -2.56 -17.60
CA PRO A 44 -6.01 -3.43 -17.89
C PRO A 44 -5.24 -3.85 -16.63
N LEU A 45 -5.45 -3.15 -15.51
CA LEU A 45 -4.74 -3.41 -14.27
C LEU A 45 -5.14 -4.77 -13.70
N ARG A 46 -4.16 -5.43 -13.08
CA ARG A 46 -4.33 -6.65 -12.30
C ARG A 46 -3.67 -6.43 -10.94
N TYR A 47 -4.27 -6.98 -9.91
CA TYR A 47 -3.83 -6.79 -8.53
C TYR A 47 -3.45 -8.14 -7.94
N MET A 48 -2.30 -8.20 -7.28
CA MET A 48 -1.87 -9.35 -6.49
C MET A 48 -2.00 -9.00 -5.01
N LEU A 49 -2.70 -9.83 -4.24
CA LEU A 49 -2.87 -9.61 -2.81
C LEU A 49 -1.72 -10.27 -2.02
N ALA A 50 -1.08 -9.46 -1.18
CA ALA A 50 -0.07 -9.89 -0.21
C ALA A 50 -0.45 -9.36 1.17
N CYS A 51 -0.89 -10.27 2.04
CA CYS A 51 -1.32 -9.98 3.42
C CYS A 51 -0.79 -11.02 4.41
N THR A 52 0.13 -11.90 3.98
CA THR A 52 0.77 -12.87 4.88
C THR A 52 2.20 -12.42 5.14
N LYS A 53 2.71 -12.72 6.33
CA LYS A 53 4.08 -12.33 6.74
C LYS A 53 5.12 -12.88 5.78
N GLU A 54 4.93 -14.09 5.27
CA GLU A 54 5.83 -14.75 4.34
C GLU A 54 5.88 -14.01 3.00
N LYS A 55 4.73 -13.64 2.43
CA LYS A 55 4.69 -12.88 1.18
C LYS A 55 5.26 -11.47 1.36
N ASN A 56 4.92 -10.81 2.47
CA ASN A 56 5.41 -9.46 2.75
C ASN A 56 6.93 -9.45 2.94
N ALA A 57 7.50 -10.48 3.60
CA ALA A 57 8.94 -10.64 3.76
C ALA A 57 9.69 -10.85 2.44
N LEU A 58 9.04 -11.46 1.43
CA LEU A 58 9.60 -11.58 0.08
C LEU A 58 9.56 -10.25 -0.69
N ILE A 59 8.52 -9.45 -0.50
CA ILE A 59 8.30 -8.20 -1.25
C ILE A 59 9.13 -7.04 -0.65
N PHE A 60 9.12 -6.88 0.66
CA PHE A 60 9.66 -5.70 1.34
C PHE A 60 11.12 -5.35 0.96
N PRO A 61 12.06 -6.31 0.86
CA PRO A 61 13.45 -6.03 0.46
C PRO A 61 13.61 -5.49 -0.96
N THR A 62 12.58 -5.62 -1.81
CA THR A 62 12.57 -5.12 -3.18
C THR A 62 12.04 -3.68 -3.30
N LEU A 63 11.57 -3.10 -2.19
CA LEU A 63 11.02 -1.76 -2.13
C LEU A 63 12.11 -0.70 -1.91
N ALA A 64 11.96 0.45 -2.57
CA ALA A 64 12.76 1.65 -2.32
C ALA A 64 11.94 2.69 -1.57
N TRP A 65 12.58 3.41 -0.64
CA TRP A 65 11.91 4.35 0.25
C TRP A 65 12.53 5.74 0.17
N ALA A 66 11.66 6.77 0.12
CA ALA A 66 11.97 8.19 0.28
C ALA A 66 13.34 8.64 -0.27
N ASP A 67 13.52 8.60 -1.59
CA ASP A 67 14.80 8.84 -2.28
C ASP A 67 15.56 10.11 -1.84
N TYR A 68 14.87 11.15 -1.40
CA TYR A 68 15.52 12.37 -0.91
C TYR A 68 16.15 12.27 0.49
N LEU A 69 15.75 11.28 1.31
CA LEU A 69 16.27 11.06 2.66
C LEU A 69 17.50 10.14 2.60
N LYS A 70 18.66 10.72 2.30
CA LYS A 70 19.90 9.95 2.05
C LYS A 70 20.40 9.13 3.24
N ASP A 71 20.05 9.54 4.46
CA ASP A 71 20.47 8.86 5.70
C ASP A 71 19.40 7.91 6.25
N TRP A 72 18.32 7.64 5.51
CA TRP A 72 17.22 6.79 5.95
C TRP A 72 16.96 5.64 4.97
N ASN A 73 17.26 4.42 5.42
CA ASN A 73 17.16 3.19 4.61
C ASN A 73 15.73 2.63 4.48
N GLY A 74 14.71 3.37 4.93
CA GLY A 74 13.33 2.91 5.01
C GLY A 74 12.92 2.43 6.41
N PRO A 75 11.68 1.90 6.56
CA PRO A 75 11.17 1.48 7.85
C PRO A 75 11.93 0.27 8.43
N SER A 76 12.25 0.37 9.72
CA SER A 76 12.93 -0.68 10.48
C SER A 76 11.94 -1.74 10.99
N VAL A 77 12.42 -2.86 11.57
CA VAL A 77 11.53 -3.83 12.23
C VAL A 77 10.73 -3.11 13.32
N GLY A 78 9.43 -3.34 13.36
CA GLY A 78 8.44 -2.61 14.15
C GLY A 78 7.74 -1.49 13.39
N GLU A 79 8.33 -1.00 12.28
CA GLU A 79 7.82 0.11 11.48
C GLU A 79 7.43 -0.29 10.04
N ARG A 80 7.54 -1.57 9.67
CA ARG A 80 7.40 -2.06 8.29
C ARG A 80 5.96 -2.12 7.80
#